data_AF-A0A3D0SZB7-F1
#
_entry.id   AF-A0A3D0SZB7-F1
#
_cell.length_a   1.000
_cell.length_b   1.000
_cell.length_c   1.000
_cell.angle_alpha   90.00
_cell.angle_beta   90.00
_cell.angle_gamma   90.00
#
_symmetry.space_group_name_H-M   'P 1'
#
loop_
_entity.id
_entity.type
_entity.pdbx_description
1 polymer ?
#
loop_
_entity_poly.entity_id
_entity_poly.type
_entity_poly.pdbx_seq_one_letter_code
_entity_poly.pdbx_strand_id
1 'polypeptide(L)'
;MAYLLPSEFATKMVDAGESKIYMSTRDTLIRAFMAGAILALAAVFAITIAVKTGVFLIGAILFPVGFCMLYLMGFDLLTGVFVLAPLAWLAKRPGVTWPQILRNWGLVFLGNFAGALTVAFMMSFIFTMGYNTDGGAIATKVAGIGEARTLGYAEYGAAGWFTIFIR
;
A
#
# COMPACT_ATOMS: atom_id res chain seq x y z
N MET A 1 9.67 -17.68 -23.78
CA MET A 1 10.60 -17.51 -22.63
C MET A 1 9.85 -16.70 -21.58
N ALA A 2 9.91 -17.06 -20.29
CA ALA A 2 9.16 -16.34 -19.24
C ALA A 2 9.74 -14.95 -18.90
N TYR A 3 10.93 -14.60 -19.44
CA TYR A 3 11.61 -13.34 -19.21
C TYR A 3 11.59 -12.46 -20.48
N LEU A 4 11.34 -11.17 -20.28
CA LEU A 4 11.37 -10.12 -21.30
C LEU A 4 12.74 -9.45 -21.34
N LEU A 5 13.15 -8.99 -22.51
CA LEU A 5 14.32 -8.10 -22.62
C LEU A 5 14.01 -6.76 -21.95
N PRO A 6 15.00 -6.03 -21.40
CA PRO A 6 14.77 -4.75 -20.72
C PRO A 6 14.00 -3.71 -21.56
N SER A 7 14.24 -3.68 -22.87
CA SER A 7 13.51 -2.83 -23.82
C SER A 7 12.03 -3.18 -23.90
N GLU A 8 11.70 -4.46 -23.99
CA GLU A 8 10.33 -4.97 -24.01
C GLU A 8 9.62 -4.75 -22.66
N PHE A 9 10.35 -4.94 -21.56
CA PHE A 9 9.86 -4.70 -20.22
C PHE A 9 9.50 -3.22 -20.00
N ALA A 10 10.35 -2.29 -20.46
CA ALA A 10 10.07 -0.87 -20.40
C ALA A 10 8.78 -0.51 -21.14
N THR A 11 8.57 -1.05 -22.35
CA THR A 11 7.32 -0.85 -23.10
C THR A 11 6.11 -1.38 -22.32
N LYS A 12 6.21 -2.56 -21.70
CA LYS A 12 5.12 -3.13 -20.88
C LYS A 12 4.79 -2.28 -19.66
N MET A 13 5.79 -1.67 -19.01
CA MET A 13 5.55 -0.76 -17.89
C MET A 13 4.81 0.50 -18.35
N VAL A 14 5.17 1.05 -19.50
CA VAL A 14 4.50 2.20 -20.12
C VAL A 14 3.05 1.86 -20.47
N ASP A 15 2.80 0.73 -21.14
CA ASP A 15 1.46 0.25 -21.48
C ASP A 15 0.60 0.06 -20.22
N ALA A 16 1.18 -0.51 -19.16
CA ALA A 16 0.51 -0.68 -17.89
C ALA A 16 0.12 0.68 -17.29
N GLY A 17 1.02 1.66 -17.30
CA GLY A 17 0.74 3.03 -16.85
C GLY A 17 -0.41 3.68 -17.60
N GLU A 18 -0.39 3.60 -18.93
CA GLU A 18 -1.45 4.11 -19.80
C GLU A 18 -2.81 3.47 -19.45
N SER A 19 -2.84 2.15 -19.24
CA SER A 19 -4.08 1.44 -18.87
C SER A 19 -4.68 1.92 -17.53
N LYS A 20 -3.84 2.34 -16.57
CA LYS A 20 -4.34 2.87 -15.28
C LYS A 20 -4.97 4.25 -15.44
N ILE A 21 -4.41 5.06 -16.33
CA ILE A 21 -4.89 6.43 -16.60
C ILE A 21 -6.30 6.42 -17.20
N TYR A 22 -6.57 5.50 -18.12
CA TYR A 22 -7.86 5.36 -18.78
C TYR A 22 -8.88 4.51 -18.02
N MET A 23 -8.52 4.01 -16.84
CA MET A 23 -9.42 3.21 -16.03
C MET A 23 -10.62 4.02 -15.53
N SER A 24 -11.78 3.36 -15.52
CA SER A 24 -13.01 3.95 -14.97
C SER A 24 -12.83 4.27 -13.48
N THR A 25 -13.52 5.29 -12.98
CA THR A 25 -13.47 5.66 -11.55
C THR A 25 -13.89 4.48 -10.67
N ARG A 26 -14.94 3.76 -11.07
CA ARG A 26 -15.47 2.60 -10.34
C ARG A 26 -14.41 1.51 -10.19
N ASP A 27 -13.79 1.10 -11.30
CA ASP A 27 -12.82 0.00 -11.28
C ASP A 27 -11.56 0.40 -10.53
N THR A 28 -11.12 1.66 -10.69
CA THR A 28 -9.98 2.23 -9.95
C THR A 28 -10.24 2.14 -8.44
N LEU A 29 -11.41 2.59 -7.97
CA LEU A 29 -11.74 2.59 -6.55
C LEU A 29 -11.89 1.17 -5.98
N ILE A 30 -12.53 0.25 -6.70
CA ILE A 30 -12.68 -1.14 -6.25
C ILE A 30 -11.31 -1.81 -6.12
N ARG A 31 -10.47 -1.72 -7.15
CA ARG A 31 -9.13 -2.32 -7.13
C ARG A 31 -8.25 -1.69 -6.06
N ALA A 32 -8.31 -0.37 -5.90
CA ALA A 32 -7.55 0.33 -4.87
C ALA A 32 -8.04 0.00 -3.45
N PHE A 33 -9.35 -0.10 -3.23
CA PHE A 33 -9.91 -0.54 -1.95
C PHE A 33 -9.40 -1.92 -1.56
N MET A 34 -9.50 -2.88 -2.49
CA MET A 34 -9.00 -4.24 -2.27
C MET A 34 -7.50 -4.27 -2.00
N ALA A 35 -6.71 -3.43 -2.70
CA ALA A 35 -5.28 -3.33 -2.44
C ALA A 35 -4.97 -2.86 -1.02
N GLY A 36 -5.63 -1.80 -0.56
CA GLY A 36 -5.47 -1.27 0.79
C GLY A 36 -5.87 -2.28 1.86
N ALA A 37 -7.01 -2.95 1.67
CA ALA A 37 -7.52 -3.95 2.60
C ALA A 37 -6.58 -5.16 2.73
N ILE A 38 -6.16 -5.74 1.60
CA ILE A 38 -5.26 -6.91 1.60
C ILE A 38 -3.91 -6.58 2.23
N LEU A 39 -3.34 -5.40 1.91
CA LEU A 39 -2.05 -5.01 2.47
C LEU A 39 -2.14 -4.73 3.98
N ALA A 40 -3.24 -4.13 4.45
CA ALA A 40 -3.49 -3.94 5.87
C ALA A 40 -3.64 -5.29 6.61
N LEU A 41 -4.36 -6.25 6.02
CA LEU A 41 -4.46 -7.61 6.58
C LEU A 41 -3.10 -8.30 6.63
N ALA A 42 -2.29 -8.20 5.58
CA ALA A 42 -0.94 -8.75 5.54
C ALA A 42 -0.03 -8.11 6.61
N ALA A 43 -0.18 -6.81 6.88
CA ALA A 43 0.54 -6.12 7.95
C ALA A 43 0.17 -6.69 9.33
N VAL A 44 -1.13 -6.81 9.62
CA VAL A 44 -1.61 -7.36 10.89
C VAL A 44 -1.21 -8.82 11.06
N PHE A 45 -1.25 -9.62 9.99
CA PHE A 45 -0.73 -10.98 9.96
C PHE A 45 0.77 -11.04 10.30
N ALA A 46 1.60 -10.25 9.63
CA ALA A 46 3.04 -10.21 9.88
C ALA A 46 3.38 -9.79 11.32
N ILE A 47 2.68 -8.79 11.85
CA ILE A 47 2.83 -8.34 13.25
C ILE A 47 2.41 -9.45 14.20
N THR A 48 1.29 -10.13 13.93
CA THR A 48 0.81 -11.26 14.74
C THR A 48 1.86 -12.37 14.82
N ILE A 49 2.48 -12.74 13.69
CA ILE A 49 3.54 -13.75 13.67
C ILE A 49 4.75 -13.26 14.47
N ALA A 50 5.21 -12.03 14.25
CA ALA A 50 6.35 -11.47 14.97
C ALA A 50 6.12 -11.46 16.49
N VAL A 51 4.94 -11.05 16.94
CA VAL A 51 4.59 -11.02 18.37
C VAL A 51 4.48 -12.42 18.95
N LYS A 52 3.79 -13.35 18.28
CA LYS A 52 3.60 -14.72 18.79
C LYS A 52 4.88 -15.56 18.83
N THR A 53 5.77 -15.35 17.86
CA THR A 53 7.04 -16.09 17.78
C THR A 53 8.17 -15.42 18.56
N GLY A 54 8.04 -14.12 18.85
CA GLY A 54 9.14 -13.29 19.36
C GLY A 54 10.20 -12.97 18.31
N VAL A 55 10.03 -13.41 17.06
CA VAL A 55 11.04 -13.28 15.99
C VAL A 55 10.51 -12.42 14.85
N PHE A 56 10.93 -11.15 14.82
CA PHE A 56 10.52 -10.19 13.79
C PHE A 56 10.91 -10.59 12.37
N LEU A 57 12.00 -11.36 12.21
CA LEU A 57 12.43 -11.86 10.90
C LEU A 57 11.36 -12.75 10.25
N ILE A 58 10.67 -13.60 11.02
CA ILE A 58 9.62 -14.47 10.47
C ILE A 58 8.45 -13.64 9.96
N GLY A 59 8.01 -12.63 10.73
CA GLY A 59 6.99 -11.69 10.28
C GLY A 59 7.39 -10.96 9.00
N ALA A 60 8.65 -10.52 8.90
CA ALA A 60 9.16 -9.82 7.72
C ALA A 60 9.22 -10.72 6.47
N ILE A 61 9.58 -12.00 6.61
CA ILE A 61 9.58 -12.98 5.50
C ILE A 61 8.17 -13.25 4.99
N LEU A 62 7.17 -13.21 5.87
CA LEU A 62 5.78 -13.52 5.53
C LEU A 62 4.96 -12.31 5.05
N PHE A 63 5.36 -11.08 5.40
CA PHE A 63 4.69 -9.85 4.95
C PHE A 63 4.48 -9.75 3.41
N PRO A 64 5.44 -10.16 2.55
CA PRO A 64 5.29 -10.14 1.10
C PRO A 64 4.07 -10.89 0.55
N VAL A 65 3.43 -11.78 1.32
CA VAL A 65 2.19 -12.45 0.91
C VAL A 65 1.12 -11.45 0.45
N GLY A 66 1.02 -10.30 1.11
CA GLY A 66 0.10 -9.23 0.72
C GLY A 66 0.39 -8.74 -0.70
N PHE A 67 1.64 -8.41 -1.00
CA PHE A 67 2.08 -7.96 -2.31
C PHE A 67 1.89 -9.02 -3.41
N CYS A 68 2.16 -10.29 -3.11
CA CYS A 68 1.90 -11.40 -4.04
C CYS A 68 0.42 -11.44 -4.42
N MET A 69 -0.48 -11.32 -3.45
CA MET A 69 -1.93 -11.28 -3.69
C MET A 69 -2.33 -10.05 -4.52
N LEU A 70 -1.77 -8.88 -4.25
CA LEU A 70 -2.03 -7.67 -5.06
C LEU A 70 -1.68 -7.89 -6.53
N TYR A 71 -0.53 -8.52 -6.79
CA TYR A 71 -0.05 -8.75 -8.15
C TYR A 71 -0.90 -9.82 -8.87
N LEU A 72 -1.18 -10.94 -8.20
CA LEU A 72 -1.98 -12.04 -8.76
C LEU A 72 -3.42 -11.63 -9.06
N MET A 73 -4.02 -10.82 -8.20
CA MET A 73 -5.40 -10.32 -8.38
C MET A 73 -5.44 -9.04 -9.23
N GLY A 74 -4.28 -8.49 -9.58
CA GLY A 74 -4.15 -7.26 -10.34
C GLY A 74 -4.82 -6.08 -9.65
N PHE A 75 -4.55 -5.82 -8.37
CA PHE A 75 -5.06 -4.65 -7.66
C PHE A 75 -4.09 -3.47 -7.72
N ASP A 76 -4.64 -2.27 -7.58
CA ASP A 76 -3.89 -1.02 -7.77
C ASP A 76 -3.45 -0.44 -6.44
N LEU A 77 -2.15 -0.52 -6.18
CA LEU A 77 -1.51 0.14 -5.05
C LEU A 77 -0.93 1.48 -5.49
N LEU A 78 -1.11 2.51 -4.64
CA LEU A 78 -0.69 3.88 -4.92
C LEU A 78 0.79 3.98 -5.30
N THR A 79 1.65 3.31 -4.55
CA THR A 79 3.10 3.30 -4.80
C THR A 79 3.46 2.68 -6.16
N GLY A 80 2.67 1.71 -6.64
CA GLY A 80 2.85 1.15 -7.98
C GLY A 80 2.46 2.16 -9.08
N VAL A 81 1.33 2.84 -8.92
CA VAL A 81 0.88 3.83 -9.91
C VAL A 81 1.70 5.13 -9.87
N PHE A 82 2.39 5.44 -8.77
CA PHE A 82 3.40 6.50 -8.73
C PHE A 82 4.54 6.26 -9.71
N VAL A 83 4.88 5.01 -10.00
CA VAL A 83 5.89 4.66 -11.01
C VAL A 83 5.24 4.56 -12.39
N LEU A 84 4.16 3.79 -12.52
CA LEU A 84 3.61 3.45 -13.83
C LEU A 84 3.00 4.65 -14.56
N ALA A 85 2.23 5.51 -13.87
CA ALA A 85 1.53 6.61 -14.52
C ALA A 85 2.48 7.68 -15.11
N PRO A 86 3.54 8.13 -14.41
CA PRO A 86 4.52 9.04 -15.01
C PRO A 86 5.29 8.45 -16.18
N LEU A 87 5.57 7.13 -16.20
CA LEU A 87 6.22 6.49 -17.34
C LEU A 87 5.39 6.61 -18.62
N ALA A 88 4.07 6.48 -18.53
CA ALA A 88 3.18 6.69 -19.68
C ALA A 88 3.27 8.13 -20.22
N TRP A 89 3.37 9.12 -19.33
CA TRP A 89 3.54 10.52 -19.71
C TRP A 89 4.93 10.82 -20.29
N LEU A 90 6.01 10.31 -19.68
CA LEU A 90 7.38 10.45 -20.19
C LEU A 90 7.54 9.81 -21.57
N ALA A 91 6.86 8.70 -21.83
CA ALA A 91 6.79 8.04 -23.13
C ALA A 91 5.87 8.78 -24.13
N LYS A 92 5.30 9.93 -23.76
CA LYS A 92 4.41 10.76 -24.58
C LYS A 92 3.20 10.00 -25.12
N ARG A 93 2.59 9.13 -24.30
CA ARG A 93 1.39 8.41 -24.71
C ARG A 93 0.26 9.38 -25.05
N PRO A 94 -0.44 9.18 -26.19
CA PRO A 94 -1.50 10.09 -26.61
C PRO A 94 -2.54 10.24 -25.50
N GLY A 95 -2.91 11.48 -25.19
CA GLY A 95 -3.96 11.78 -24.24
C GLY A 95 -3.63 11.54 -22.77
N VAL A 96 -2.38 11.22 -22.41
CA VAL A 96 -1.91 11.15 -21.02
C VAL A 96 -1.43 12.53 -20.56
N THR A 97 -2.05 13.06 -19.51
CA THR A 97 -1.80 14.40 -18.98
C THR A 97 -1.62 14.39 -17.46
N TRP A 98 -0.93 15.39 -16.91
CA TRP A 98 -0.76 15.55 -15.46
C TRP A 98 -2.09 15.56 -14.67
N PRO A 99 -3.15 16.25 -15.12
CA PRO A 99 -4.45 16.18 -14.45
C PRO A 99 -5.00 14.75 -14.34
N GLN A 100 -4.83 13.91 -15.37
CA GLN A 100 -5.28 12.51 -15.28
C GLN A 100 -4.40 11.68 -14.36
N ILE A 101 -3.09 11.92 -14.33
CA ILE A 101 -2.18 11.28 -13.37
C ILE A 101 -2.59 11.61 -11.94
N LEU A 102 -2.79 12.90 -11.64
CA LEU A 102 -3.20 13.36 -10.32
C LEU A 102 -4.60 12.82 -9.95
N ARG A 103 -5.55 12.74 -10.90
CA ARG A 103 -6.84 12.07 -10.69
C ARG A 103 -6.64 10.61 -10.33
N ASN A 104 -5.84 9.85 -11.09
CA ASN A 104 -5.59 8.45 -10.81
C ASN A 104 -4.97 8.27 -9.42
N TRP A 105 -3.93 9.03 -9.08
CA TRP A 105 -3.30 8.99 -7.77
C TRP A 105 -4.27 9.32 -6.64
N GLY A 106 -5.09 10.35 -6.79
CA GLY A 106 -6.10 10.71 -5.81
C GLY A 106 -7.12 9.59 -5.60
N LEU A 107 -7.65 9.00 -6.68
CA LEU A 107 -8.60 7.89 -6.59
C LEU A 107 -7.99 6.65 -5.95
N VAL A 108 -6.77 6.27 -6.34
CA VAL A 108 -6.08 5.11 -5.78
C VAL A 108 -5.72 5.34 -4.31
N PHE A 109 -5.28 6.54 -3.94
CA PHE A 109 -5.04 6.91 -2.54
C PHE A 109 -6.29 6.76 -1.70
N LEU A 110 -7.41 7.36 -2.13
CA LEU A 110 -8.68 7.26 -1.41
C LEU A 110 -9.16 5.82 -1.27
N GLY A 111 -9.03 5.01 -2.32
CA GLY A 111 -9.35 3.59 -2.26
C GLY A 111 -8.45 2.83 -1.28
N ASN A 112 -7.13 2.94 -1.41
CA ASN A 112 -6.17 2.30 -0.52
C ASN A 112 -6.40 2.69 0.95
N PHE A 113 -6.61 3.99 1.21
CA PHE A 113 -6.88 4.52 2.53
C PHE A 113 -8.18 3.97 3.12
N ALA A 114 -9.27 3.99 2.34
CA ALA A 114 -10.56 3.45 2.77
C ALA A 114 -10.47 1.95 3.09
N GLY A 115 -9.83 1.16 2.22
CA GLY A 115 -9.64 -0.29 2.44
C GLY A 115 -8.80 -0.58 3.69
N ALA A 116 -7.72 0.17 3.89
CA ALA A 116 -6.88 0.02 5.08
C ALA A 116 -7.63 0.43 6.37
N LEU A 117 -8.41 1.51 6.34
CA LEU A 117 -9.23 1.93 7.47
C LEU A 117 -10.32 0.93 7.82
N THR A 118 -11.01 0.35 6.82
CA THR A 118 -12.00 -0.70 7.05
C THR A 118 -11.38 -1.88 7.77
N VAL A 119 -10.22 -2.35 7.32
CA VAL A 119 -9.50 -3.44 7.99
C VAL A 119 -9.03 -3.03 9.39
N ALA A 120 -8.50 -1.82 9.56
CA ALA A 120 -8.08 -1.33 10.87
C ALA A 120 -9.25 -1.33 11.88
N PHE A 121 -10.42 -0.86 11.46
CA PHE A 121 -11.64 -0.91 12.27
C PHE A 121 -12.05 -2.35 12.60
N MET A 122 -12.13 -3.23 11.59
CA MET A 122 -12.49 -4.63 11.79
C MET A 122 -11.53 -5.33 12.76
N MET A 123 -10.22 -5.14 12.59
CA MET A 123 -9.22 -5.77 13.45
C MET A 123 -9.26 -5.21 14.88
N SER A 124 -9.46 -3.91 15.04
CA SER A 124 -9.66 -3.28 16.35
C SER A 124 -10.86 -3.88 17.08
N PHE A 125 -12.00 -3.98 16.39
CA PHE A 125 -13.22 -4.58 16.93
C PHE A 125 -13.03 -6.07 17.27
N ILE A 126 -12.38 -6.84 16.38
CA ILE A 126 -12.12 -8.28 16.58
C ILE A 126 -11.20 -8.51 17.78
N PHE A 127 -10.06 -7.81 17.85
CA PHE A 127 -9.09 -8.03 18.93
C PHE A 127 -9.66 -7.70 20.29
N THR A 128 -10.46 -6.65 20.38
CA THR A 128 -11.05 -6.18 21.65
C THR A 128 -12.37 -6.88 22.00
N MET A 129 -12.78 -7.90 21.23
CA MET A 129 -14.08 -8.59 21.37
C MET A 129 -15.25 -7.58 21.43
N GLY A 130 -15.28 -6.64 20.49
CA GLY A 130 -16.25 -5.56 20.44
C GLY A 130 -16.02 -4.49 21.51
N TYR A 131 -14.75 -4.12 21.76
CA TYR A 131 -14.35 -3.11 22.75
C TYR A 131 -14.64 -3.47 24.21
N ASN A 132 -14.78 -4.77 24.51
CA ASN A 132 -14.98 -5.28 25.87
C ASN A 132 -13.67 -5.68 26.57
N THR A 133 -12.58 -5.81 25.82
CA THR A 133 -11.23 -6.11 26.34
C THR A 133 -10.19 -5.16 25.74
N ASP A 134 -8.99 -5.17 26.30
CA ASP A 134 -7.82 -4.43 25.79
C ASP A 134 -7.23 -5.05 24.50
N GLY A 135 -7.67 -6.25 24.12
CA GLY A 135 -7.23 -7.00 22.93
C GLY A 135 -5.83 -7.60 23.01
N GLY A 136 -5.16 -7.45 24.16
CA GLY A 136 -3.86 -8.03 24.45
C GLY A 136 -2.70 -7.47 23.62
N ALA A 137 -1.55 -8.15 23.73
CA ALA A 137 -0.27 -7.67 23.21
C ALA A 137 -0.25 -7.36 21.70
N ILE A 138 -1.00 -8.09 20.89
CA ILE A 138 -1.08 -7.85 19.44
C ILE A 138 -1.82 -6.54 19.17
N ALA A 139 -2.96 -6.31 19.83
CA ALA A 139 -3.73 -5.08 19.68
C ALA A 139 -2.91 -3.86 20.11
N THR A 140 -2.26 -3.93 21.27
CA THR A 140 -1.36 -2.87 21.76
C THR A 140 -0.23 -2.60 20.76
N LYS A 141 0.39 -3.65 20.22
CA LYS A 141 1.49 -3.48 19.27
C LYS A 141 1.03 -2.83 17.97
N VAL A 142 -0.10 -3.28 17.41
CA VAL A 142 -0.66 -2.71 16.17
C VAL A 142 -1.05 -1.24 16.38
N ALA A 143 -1.71 -0.91 17.48
CA ALA A 143 -2.15 0.45 17.79
C ALA A 143 -0.97 1.43 17.96
N GLY A 144 0.13 1.00 18.59
CA GLY A 144 1.28 1.87 18.85
C GLY A 144 2.24 2.09 17.67
N ILE A 145 2.18 1.28 16.61
CA ILE A 145 3.14 1.37 15.49
C ILE A 145 3.03 2.72 14.75
N GLY A 146 1.83 3.28 14.63
CA GLY A 146 1.62 4.56 13.97
C GLY A 146 2.35 5.70 14.70
N GLU A 147 2.16 5.79 16.01
CA GLU A 147 2.82 6.76 16.89
C GLU A 147 4.34 6.56 16.91
N ALA A 148 4.81 5.33 17.06
CA ALA A 148 6.25 5.03 17.09
C ALA A 148 6.98 5.45 15.80
N ARG A 149 6.27 5.57 14.67
CA ARG A 149 6.83 6.04 13.39
C ARG A 149 6.94 7.56 13.29
N THR A 150 6.34 8.33 14.19
CA THR A 150 6.34 9.80 14.13
C THR A 150 7.17 10.45 15.23
N LEU A 151 7.28 9.83 16.41
CA LEU A 151 7.99 10.41 17.57
C LEU A 151 9.46 10.77 17.28
N GLY A 152 10.19 9.88 16.62
CA GLY A 152 11.60 10.13 16.28
C GLY A 152 11.79 11.29 15.29
N TYR A 153 10.82 11.57 14.43
CA TYR A 153 10.89 12.73 13.54
C TYR A 153 10.56 14.02 14.29
N ALA A 154 9.59 13.96 15.21
CA ALA A 154 9.16 15.13 15.99
C ALA A 154 10.28 15.68 16.87
N GLU A 155 11.11 14.80 17.44
CA GLU A 155 12.26 15.16 18.29
C GLU A 155 13.26 16.09 17.59
N TYR A 156 13.47 15.90 16.28
CA TYR A 156 14.43 16.68 15.48
C TYR A 156 13.76 17.74 14.60
N GLY A 157 12.48 18.07 14.84
CA GLY A 157 11.74 19.09 14.12
C GLY A 157 11.78 18.93 12.60
N ALA A 158 12.05 20.01 11.86
CA ALA A 158 12.07 20.00 10.39
C ALA A 158 13.13 19.05 9.81
N ALA A 159 14.29 18.92 10.45
CA ALA A 159 15.36 18.01 10.01
C ALA A 159 14.94 16.54 10.18
N GLY A 160 14.30 16.21 11.32
CA GLY A 160 13.72 14.89 11.56
C GLY A 160 12.63 14.56 10.53
N TRP A 161 11.73 15.50 10.26
CA TRP A 161 10.70 15.34 9.24
C TRP A 161 11.28 15.12 7.83
N PHE A 162 12.37 15.80 7.47
CA PHE A 162 13.02 15.65 6.16
C PHE A 162 13.57 14.24 5.91
N THR A 163 13.84 13.45 6.96
CA THR A 163 14.29 12.05 6.80
C THR A 163 13.26 11.16 6.07
N ILE A 164 11.98 11.54 6.06
CA ILE A 164 10.92 10.84 5.32
C ILE A 164 11.20 10.80 3.81
N PHE A 165 11.90 11.79 3.25
CA PHE A 165 12.20 11.85 1.81
C PHE A 165 13.36 10.94 1.38
N ILE A 166 14.12 10.41 2.34
CA ILE A 166 15.31 9.58 2.08
C ILE A 166 14.99 8.09 2.31
N ARG A 167 13.99 7.80 3.16
CA ARG A 167 13.65 6.46 3.64
C ARG A 167 12.68 5.73 2.69
#